data_AF-A0A7Y7IEQ6-F1
#
_entry.id   AF-A0A7Y7IEQ6-F1
#
_cell.length_a   1.000
_cell.length_b   1.000
_cell.length_c   1.000
_cell.angle_alpha   90.00
_cell.angle_beta   90.00
_cell.angle_gamma   90.00
#
_symmetry.space_group_name_H-M   'P 1'
#
loop_
_entity.id
_entity.type
_entity.pdbx_description
1 polymer ?
#
loop_
_entity_poly.entity_id
_entity_poly.type
_entity_poly.pdbx_seq_one_letter_code
_entity_poly.pdbx_strand_id
1 'polypeptide(L)'
;MNGRKIALVIAAATMTGALGMSGCVPDRSPGTPPAATPSGGPPPGGSTQTARQSTDLLKLNDTLKSKLGSAYADSWIEGGRLHVAVTTKEAKEVVSRTGAVPKLVAFDAVQLAAAVRAVAAWQASLPPEQAASIHRIISDGRTGTVTIYVAAAHMDAISAAAAKAAPAGKVPLAVKLSPGLATPFQAGPSSGHQPPGPPHRQGAQMSLG
;
A
#
# COMPACT_ATOMS: atom_id res chain seq x y z
N MET A 1 -13.08 -36.68 30.92
CA MET A 1 -11.68 -37.04 30.59
C MET A 1 -11.43 -36.61 29.15
N ASN A 2 -10.56 -35.69 28.75
CA ASN A 2 -9.35 -35.14 29.36
C ASN A 2 -9.11 -33.72 28.83
N GLY A 3 -8.77 -32.80 29.73
CA GLY A 3 -8.22 -31.49 29.35
C GLY A 3 -6.75 -31.61 28.96
N ARG A 4 -6.30 -30.73 28.07
CA ARG A 4 -4.87 -30.47 27.86
C ARG A 4 -4.64 -28.96 27.86
N LYS A 5 -4.02 -28.50 28.95
CA LYS A 5 -3.34 -27.20 29.09
C LYS A 5 -1.87 -27.42 28.72
N ILE A 6 -1.27 -26.63 27.83
CA ILE A 6 0.19 -26.45 27.68
C ILE A 6 0.39 -25.05 27.06
N ALA A 7 0.64 -24.02 27.87
CA ALA A 7 1.94 -23.53 28.39
C ALA A 7 2.70 -22.63 27.39
N LEU A 8 2.75 -21.35 27.76
CA LEU A 8 3.46 -20.23 27.16
C LEU A 8 4.96 -20.33 27.51
N VAL A 9 5.85 -20.19 26.53
CA VAL A 9 7.29 -20.02 26.77
C VAL A 9 7.70 -18.66 26.22
N ILE A 10 8.01 -17.73 27.12
CA ILE A 10 8.65 -16.45 26.82
C ILE A 10 10.16 -16.71 26.87
N ALA A 11 10.85 -16.54 25.75
CA ALA A 11 12.31 -16.51 25.71
C ALA A 11 12.78 -15.05 25.68
N ALA A 12 13.30 -14.59 26.81
CA ALA A 12 14.06 -13.35 26.91
C ALA A 12 15.52 -13.65 26.51
N ALA A 13 16.04 -12.92 25.53
CA ALA A 13 17.46 -12.93 25.18
C ALA A 13 18.09 -11.60 25.60
N THR A 14 19.00 -11.68 26.57
CA THR A 14 19.76 -10.57 27.14
C THR A 14 21.17 -10.51 26.56
N MET A 15 21.71 -9.29 26.51
CA MET A 15 23.13 -8.90 26.42
C MET A 15 23.82 -9.15 25.07
N THR A 16 24.63 -8.26 24.51
CA THR A 16 25.94 -7.87 25.06
C THR A 16 26.49 -6.68 24.26
N GLY A 17 27.12 -5.73 24.94
CA GLY A 17 27.73 -4.54 24.34
C GLY A 17 29.09 -4.77 23.68
N ALA A 18 29.52 -3.77 22.92
CA ALA A 18 30.91 -3.57 22.52
C ALA A 18 31.23 -2.07 22.54
N LEU A 19 32.04 -1.66 23.51
CA LEU A 19 32.80 -0.40 23.50
C LEU A 19 34.16 -0.72 22.88
N GLY A 20 34.42 -0.18 21.69
CA GLY A 20 35.71 -0.24 21.01
C GLY A 20 36.23 1.18 20.76
N MET A 21 37.27 1.56 21.50
CA MET A 21 38.07 2.79 21.33
C MET A 21 39.21 2.56 20.34
N SER A 22 39.68 3.66 19.74
CA SER A 22 40.97 3.85 19.02
C SER A 22 41.06 3.24 17.62
N GLY A 23 41.52 3.93 16.58
CA GLY A 23 42.04 5.28 16.40
C GLY A 23 42.63 5.38 14.99
N CYS A 24 42.67 6.59 14.42
CA CYS A 24 43.63 7.02 13.38
C CYS A 24 43.52 8.54 13.25
N VAL A 25 44.44 9.24 13.90
CA VAL A 25 44.72 10.66 13.73
C VAL A 25 45.65 10.80 12.52
N PRO A 26 45.32 11.58 11.48
CA PRO A 26 46.32 12.12 10.60
C PRO A 26 46.88 13.44 11.17
N ASP A 27 48.21 13.51 11.10
CA ASP A 27 49.09 14.64 11.35
C ASP A 27 48.54 15.98 10.81
N ARG A 28 48.50 17.02 11.65
CA ARG A 28 48.18 18.41 11.27
C ARG A 28 49.46 19.23 11.29
N SER A 29 49.92 19.64 10.11
CA SER A 29 50.80 20.80 9.94
C SER A 29 50.11 22.11 10.39
N PRO A 30 50.84 23.09 10.92
CA PRO A 30 50.26 24.31 11.49
C PRO A 30 49.98 25.36 10.41
N GLY A 31 48.74 25.86 10.43
CA GLY A 31 48.38 27.14 9.83
C GLY A 31 47.20 27.06 8.86
N THR A 32 45.97 27.29 9.34
CA THR A 32 44.84 27.94 8.62
C THR A 32 43.67 28.17 9.64
N PRO A 33 42.91 29.30 9.62
CA PRO A 33 41.94 29.72 10.66
C PRO A 33 40.63 28.89 10.76
N PRO A 34 39.75 29.15 11.76
CA PRO A 34 38.73 28.19 12.18
C PRO A 34 37.35 28.31 11.47
N ALA A 35 36.63 27.18 11.54
CA ALA A 35 35.18 26.97 11.54
C ALA A 35 34.39 27.02 10.21
N ALA A 36 33.96 25.82 9.78
CA ALA A 36 32.57 25.55 9.46
C ALA A 36 32.24 24.11 9.86
N THR A 37 31.36 23.94 10.85
CA THR A 37 30.80 22.66 11.27
C THR A 37 29.91 22.13 10.14
N PRO A 38 30.14 20.93 9.57
CA PRO A 38 29.12 20.29 8.77
C PRO A 38 28.02 19.85 9.74
N SER A 39 26.86 20.50 9.66
CA SER A 39 25.62 20.00 10.23
C SER A 39 25.45 18.55 9.79
N GLY A 40 25.49 17.62 10.74
CA GLY A 40 25.24 16.21 10.52
C GLY A 40 23.84 15.99 9.98
N GLY A 41 23.72 15.94 8.65
CA GLY A 41 22.60 15.29 8.00
C GLY A 41 22.69 13.77 8.21
N PRO A 42 21.55 13.05 8.29
CA PRO A 42 21.56 11.60 8.38
C PRO A 42 22.33 10.99 7.18
N PRO A 43 23.06 9.87 7.36
CA PRO A 43 23.85 9.29 6.30
C PRO A 43 22.97 8.93 5.08
N PRO A 44 23.37 9.28 3.85
CA PRO A 44 22.67 8.89 2.63
C PRO A 44 22.96 7.41 2.32
N GLY A 45 22.41 6.49 3.09
CA GLY A 45 22.63 5.05 2.94
C GLY A 45 21.35 4.22 2.77
N GLY A 46 20.21 4.69 3.29
CA GLY A 46 18.99 3.87 3.34
C GLY A 46 18.18 3.83 2.06
N SER A 47 18.05 4.97 1.36
CA SER A 47 17.14 5.09 0.21
C SER A 47 17.57 4.25 -0.98
N THR A 48 18.88 4.16 -1.25
CA THR A 48 19.41 3.41 -2.40
C THR A 48 19.33 1.91 -2.19
N GLN A 49 19.53 1.43 -0.95
CA GLN A 49 19.43 0.00 -0.63
C GLN A 49 17.97 -0.49 -0.70
N THR A 50 17.04 0.26 -0.10
CA THR A 50 15.60 -0.08 -0.17
C THR A 50 15.07 -0.02 -1.61
N ALA A 51 15.54 0.94 -2.42
CA ALA A 51 15.18 1.03 -3.84
C ALA A 51 15.71 -0.15 -4.66
N ARG A 52 16.97 -0.58 -4.43
CA ARG A 52 17.55 -1.78 -5.06
C ARG A 52 16.79 -3.04 -4.66
N GLN A 53 16.54 -3.24 -3.37
CA GLN A 53 15.77 -4.39 -2.89
C GLN A 53 14.36 -4.45 -3.49
N SER A 54 13.67 -3.31 -3.59
CA SER A 54 12.35 -3.25 -4.24
C SER A 54 12.43 -3.64 -5.72
N THR A 55 13.46 -3.18 -6.42
CA THR A 55 13.70 -3.51 -7.83
C THR A 55 13.98 -5.00 -8.02
N ASP A 56 14.76 -5.61 -7.12
CA ASP A 56 15.10 -7.04 -7.19
C ASP A 56 13.87 -7.92 -6.91
N LEU A 57 13.04 -7.55 -5.93
CA LEU A 57 11.79 -8.25 -5.63
C LEU A 57 10.79 -8.17 -6.79
N LEU A 58 10.72 -7.02 -7.47
CA LEU A 58 9.86 -6.85 -8.66
C LEU A 58 10.33 -7.74 -9.82
N LYS A 59 11.63 -7.74 -10.13
CA LYS A 59 12.21 -8.61 -11.16
C LYS A 59 12.00 -10.10 -10.86
N LEU A 60 12.15 -10.47 -9.58
CA LEU A 60 11.86 -11.84 -9.14
C LEU A 60 10.39 -12.19 -9.36
N ASN A 61 9.47 -11.27 -9.05
CA ASN A 61 8.06 -11.47 -9.32
C ASN A 61 7.78 -11.68 -10.82
N ASP A 62 8.31 -10.83 -11.70
CA ASP A 62 8.11 -10.97 -13.14
C ASP A 62 8.62 -12.32 -13.67
N THR A 63 9.79 -12.76 -13.17
CA THR A 63 10.38 -14.06 -13.50
C THR A 63 9.49 -15.21 -13.04
N LEU A 64 9.00 -15.16 -11.79
CA LEU A 64 8.11 -16.17 -11.25
C LEU A 64 6.77 -16.20 -11.99
N LYS A 65 6.17 -15.04 -12.27
CA LYS A 65 4.92 -14.94 -13.01
C LYS A 65 5.03 -15.58 -14.39
N SER A 66 6.10 -15.31 -15.12
CA SER A 66 6.37 -15.93 -16.43
C SER A 66 6.55 -17.45 -16.31
N LYS A 67 7.33 -17.92 -15.34
CA LYS A 67 7.66 -19.34 -15.16
C LYS A 67 6.47 -20.18 -14.68
N LEU A 68 5.63 -19.61 -13.82
CA LEU A 68 4.51 -20.30 -13.19
C LEU A 68 3.26 -20.31 -14.09
N GLY A 69 3.15 -19.35 -15.02
CA GLY A 69 2.06 -19.30 -15.98
C GLY A 69 0.69 -19.30 -15.32
N SER A 70 -0.20 -20.20 -15.74
CA SER A 70 -1.55 -20.33 -15.19
C SER A 70 -1.60 -20.74 -13.73
N ALA A 71 -0.52 -21.29 -13.16
CA ALA A 71 -0.48 -21.62 -11.75
C ALA A 71 -0.25 -20.38 -10.85
N TYR A 72 0.10 -19.22 -11.43
CA TYR A 72 0.27 -17.97 -10.70
C TYR A 72 -1.07 -17.31 -10.38
N ALA A 73 -1.28 -16.94 -9.12
CA ALA A 73 -2.47 -16.21 -8.69
C ALA A 73 -2.19 -14.73 -8.40
N ASP A 74 -1.23 -14.44 -7.54
CA ASP A 74 -0.89 -13.06 -7.14
C ASP A 74 0.44 -13.02 -6.37
N SER A 75 0.94 -11.83 -6.05
CA SER A 75 2.12 -11.66 -5.21
C SER A 75 2.08 -10.40 -4.36
N TRP A 76 2.81 -10.42 -3.25
CA TRP A 76 2.96 -9.27 -2.38
C TRP A 76 4.28 -9.27 -1.65
N ILE A 77 4.65 -8.11 -1.12
CA ILE A 77 5.82 -7.98 -0.26
C ILE A 77 5.34 -7.91 1.19
N GLU A 78 5.89 -8.76 2.05
CA GLU A 78 5.61 -8.77 3.48
C GLU A 78 6.86 -9.24 4.23
N GLY A 79 7.25 -8.48 5.25
CA GLY A 79 8.49 -8.74 6.00
C GLY A 79 9.75 -8.71 5.12
N GLY A 80 9.79 -7.83 4.12
CA GLY A 80 10.93 -7.69 3.19
C GLY A 80 11.10 -8.86 2.21
N ARG A 81 10.12 -9.76 2.11
CA ARG A 81 10.17 -10.92 1.21
C ARG A 81 9.00 -10.91 0.25
N LEU A 82 9.23 -11.45 -0.94
CA LEU A 82 8.18 -11.73 -1.90
C LEU A 82 7.40 -12.96 -1.45
N HIS A 83 6.09 -12.81 -1.33
CA HIS A 83 5.14 -13.89 -1.19
C HIS A 83 4.42 -14.09 -2.52
N VAL A 84 4.19 -15.34 -2.91
CA VAL A 84 3.55 -15.66 -4.18
C VAL A 84 2.44 -16.67 -3.96
N ALA A 85 1.22 -16.29 -4.34
CA ALA A 85 0.07 -17.17 -4.35
C ALA A 85 0.08 -18.03 -5.63
N VAL A 86 -0.08 -19.33 -5.47
CA VAL A 86 -0.08 -20.33 -6.54
C VAL A 86 -1.17 -21.38 -6.33
N THR A 87 -1.63 -22.03 -7.40
CA THR A 87 -2.74 -23.00 -7.34
C THR A 87 -2.29 -24.46 -7.28
N THR A 88 -1.01 -24.76 -7.52
CA THR A 88 -0.49 -26.15 -7.54
C THR A 88 0.68 -26.36 -6.58
N LYS A 89 0.89 -27.61 -6.16
CA LYS A 89 2.00 -27.97 -5.27
C LYS A 89 3.35 -27.85 -6.00
N GLU A 90 3.38 -28.16 -7.28
CA GLU A 90 4.57 -28.07 -8.12
C GLU A 90 5.02 -26.61 -8.26
N ALA A 91 4.07 -25.69 -8.48
CA ALA A 91 4.32 -24.26 -8.50
C ALA A 91 4.85 -23.73 -7.16
N LYS A 92 4.30 -24.24 -6.05
CA LYS A 92 4.78 -23.93 -4.70
C LYS A 92 6.27 -24.29 -4.55
N GLU A 93 6.70 -25.47 -5.02
CA GLU A 93 8.12 -25.85 -4.96
C GLU A 93 9.02 -25.03 -5.88
N VAL A 94 8.51 -24.54 -7.01
CA VAL A 94 9.24 -23.58 -7.85
C VAL A 94 9.48 -22.27 -7.10
N VAL A 95 8.47 -21.75 -6.40
CA VAL A 95 8.57 -20.51 -5.61
C VAL A 95 9.50 -20.68 -4.41
N SER A 96 9.39 -21.77 -3.65
CA SER A 96 10.26 -22.02 -2.47
C SER A 96 11.75 -21.94 -2.82
N ARG A 97 12.14 -22.46 -4.00
CA ARG A 97 13.54 -22.51 -4.45
C ARG A 97 14.15 -21.14 -4.74
N THR A 98 13.35 -20.09 -4.89
CA THR A 98 13.86 -18.73 -5.13
C THR A 98 14.02 -17.91 -3.85
N GLY A 99 13.69 -18.47 -2.68
CA GLY A 99 13.66 -17.75 -1.40
C GLY A 99 12.38 -16.91 -1.20
N ALA A 100 11.46 -16.93 -2.16
CA ALA A 100 10.11 -16.39 -1.98
C ALA A 100 9.25 -17.31 -1.10
N VAL A 101 8.22 -16.74 -0.47
CA VAL A 101 7.29 -17.49 0.40
C VAL A 101 6.08 -17.93 -0.41
N PRO A 102 5.89 -19.23 -0.69
CA PRO A 102 4.73 -19.67 -1.43
C PRO A 102 3.48 -19.75 -0.57
N LYS A 103 2.34 -19.42 -1.18
CA LYS A 103 1.02 -19.65 -0.61
C LYS A 103 0.16 -20.45 -1.59
N LEU A 104 -0.36 -21.58 -1.15
CA LEU A 104 -1.29 -22.35 -1.97
C LEU A 104 -2.70 -21.76 -1.84
N VAL A 105 -3.34 -21.45 -2.97
CA VAL A 105 -4.68 -20.87 -3.05
C VAL A 105 -5.55 -21.65 -4.04
N ALA A 106 -6.87 -21.49 -3.93
CA ALA A 106 -7.83 -22.23 -4.75
C ALA A 106 -8.03 -21.65 -6.15
N PHE A 107 -7.78 -20.35 -6.33
CA PHE A 107 -8.10 -19.63 -7.56
C PHE A 107 -6.87 -18.95 -8.15
N ASP A 108 -6.71 -19.06 -9.46
CA ASP A 108 -5.66 -18.36 -10.20
C ASP A 108 -6.05 -16.90 -10.54
N ALA A 109 -5.11 -16.16 -11.11
CA ALA A 109 -5.31 -14.77 -11.48
C ALA A 109 -6.44 -14.57 -12.50
N VAL A 110 -6.62 -15.52 -13.42
CA VAL A 110 -7.62 -15.46 -14.49
C VAL A 110 -9.02 -15.65 -13.91
N GLN A 111 -9.18 -16.60 -12.99
CA GLN A 111 -10.42 -16.87 -12.28
C GLN A 111 -10.83 -15.69 -11.39
N LEU A 112 -9.88 -15.10 -10.66
CA LEU A 112 -10.14 -13.91 -9.85
C LEU A 112 -10.53 -12.70 -10.71
N ALA A 113 -9.82 -12.47 -11.82
CA ALA A 113 -10.18 -11.41 -12.76
C ALA A 113 -11.54 -11.64 -13.41
N ALA A 114 -11.89 -12.89 -13.73
CA ALA A 114 -13.21 -13.24 -14.25
C ALA A 114 -14.31 -12.99 -13.22
N ALA A 115 -14.08 -13.33 -11.95
CA ALA A 115 -15.02 -13.06 -10.87
C ALA A 115 -15.24 -11.55 -10.67
N VAL A 116 -14.19 -10.74 -10.71
CA VAL A 116 -14.32 -9.27 -10.65
C VAL A 116 -15.19 -8.74 -11.79
N ARG A 117 -14.98 -9.21 -13.03
CA ARG A 117 -15.81 -8.81 -14.19
C ARG A 117 -17.27 -9.24 -14.03
N ALA A 118 -17.51 -10.45 -13.52
CA ALA A 118 -18.87 -10.95 -13.28
C ALA A 118 -19.60 -10.13 -12.21
N VAL A 119 -18.90 -9.76 -11.12
CA VAL A 119 -19.45 -8.87 -10.08
C VAL A 119 -19.72 -7.47 -10.64
N ALA A 120 -18.85 -6.93 -11.49
CA ALA A 120 -19.10 -5.64 -12.14
C ALA A 120 -20.31 -5.68 -13.11
N ALA A 121 -20.47 -6.76 -13.86
CA ALA A 121 -21.64 -6.96 -14.72
C ALA A 121 -22.94 -7.08 -13.89
N TRP A 122 -22.89 -7.76 -12.75
CA TRP A 122 -24.00 -7.81 -11.82
C TRP A 122 -24.29 -6.44 -11.17
N GLN A 123 -23.28 -5.66 -10.79
CA GLN A 123 -23.49 -4.29 -10.29
C GLN A 123 -24.30 -3.47 -11.30
N ALA A 124 -24.02 -3.61 -12.60
CA ALA A 124 -24.73 -2.90 -13.66
C ALA A 124 -26.19 -3.32 -13.83
N SER A 125 -26.62 -4.46 -13.28
CA SER A 125 -28.02 -4.90 -13.29
C SER A 125 -28.79 -4.53 -12.02
N LEU A 126 -28.13 -3.95 -11.02
CA LEU A 126 -28.78 -3.44 -9.82
C LEU A 126 -29.55 -2.14 -10.11
N PRO A 127 -30.52 -1.78 -9.25
CA PRO A 127 -31.10 -0.44 -9.26
C PRO A 127 -30.02 0.64 -9.23
N PRO A 128 -30.17 1.77 -9.97
CA PRO A 128 -29.11 2.75 -10.14
C PRO A 128 -28.51 3.29 -8.84
N GLU A 129 -29.34 3.52 -7.82
CA GLU A 129 -28.89 3.99 -6.51
C GLU A 129 -28.03 2.95 -5.77
N GLN A 130 -28.36 1.67 -5.89
CA GLN A 130 -27.57 0.58 -5.33
C GLN A 130 -26.28 0.40 -6.10
N ALA A 131 -26.33 0.42 -7.43
CA ALA A 131 -25.15 0.33 -8.28
C ALA A 131 -24.15 1.44 -7.97
N ALA A 132 -24.61 2.69 -7.81
CA ALA A 132 -23.78 3.84 -7.47
C ALA A 132 -23.15 3.77 -6.06
N SER A 133 -23.78 3.02 -5.15
CA SER A 133 -23.29 2.85 -3.77
C SER A 133 -22.13 1.84 -3.64
N ILE A 134 -21.86 1.04 -4.68
CA ILE A 134 -20.68 0.17 -4.75
C ILE A 134 -19.51 1.00 -5.27
N HIS A 135 -18.61 1.39 -4.37
CA HIS A 135 -17.50 2.30 -4.70
C HIS A 135 -16.29 1.57 -5.26
N ARG A 136 -16.12 0.27 -4.95
CA ARG A 136 -14.94 -0.49 -5.35
C ARG A 136 -15.25 -1.98 -5.41
N ILE A 137 -14.73 -2.63 -6.45
CA ILE A 137 -14.69 -4.10 -6.60
C ILE A 137 -13.23 -4.49 -6.78
N ILE A 138 -12.70 -5.33 -5.89
CA ILE A 138 -11.31 -5.81 -5.98
C ILE A 138 -11.19 -7.28 -5.64
N SER A 139 -10.27 -7.98 -6.31
CA SER A 139 -9.80 -9.29 -5.90
C SER A 139 -8.61 -9.18 -4.94
N ASP A 140 -8.50 -10.14 -4.04
CA ASP A 140 -7.32 -10.38 -3.21
C ASP A 140 -6.82 -11.79 -3.49
N GLY A 141 -5.70 -11.92 -4.20
CA GLY A 141 -5.11 -13.23 -4.48
C GLY A 141 -4.44 -13.89 -3.28
N ARG A 142 -4.23 -13.15 -2.17
CA ARG A 142 -3.76 -13.73 -0.91
C ARG A 142 -4.82 -14.62 -0.29
N THR A 143 -6.09 -14.23 -0.37
CA THR A 143 -7.21 -14.98 0.22
C THR A 143 -8.06 -15.70 -0.83
N GLY A 144 -7.85 -15.40 -2.11
CA GLY A 144 -8.68 -15.92 -3.21
C GLY A 144 -10.11 -15.39 -3.13
N THR A 145 -10.29 -14.11 -2.79
CA THR A 145 -11.60 -13.50 -2.50
C THR A 145 -11.82 -12.28 -3.39
N VAL A 146 -13.06 -12.04 -3.80
CA VAL A 146 -13.49 -10.73 -4.34
C VAL A 146 -14.19 -9.97 -3.22
N THR A 147 -13.85 -8.69 -3.05
CA THR A 147 -14.48 -7.80 -2.08
C THR A 147 -15.14 -6.64 -2.80
N ILE A 148 -16.39 -6.35 -2.46
CA ILE A 148 -17.07 -5.10 -2.81
C ILE A 148 -17.13 -4.17 -1.60
N TYR A 149 -16.89 -2.89 -1.84
CA TYR A 149 -17.00 -1.83 -0.84
C TYR A 149 -18.24 -1.00 -1.12
N VAL A 150 -19.11 -0.89 -0.13
CA VAL A 150 -20.47 -0.39 -0.26
C VAL A 150 -20.74 0.74 0.72
N ALA A 151 -21.48 1.78 0.30
CA ALA A 151 -21.95 2.81 1.21
C ALA A 151 -22.89 2.23 2.28
N ALA A 152 -22.81 2.73 3.51
CA ALA A 152 -23.56 2.20 4.65
C ALA A 152 -25.08 2.13 4.41
N ALA A 153 -25.66 3.13 3.74
CA ALA A 153 -27.09 3.20 3.46
C ALA A 153 -27.63 2.03 2.61
N HIS A 154 -26.78 1.34 1.85
CA HIS A 154 -27.18 0.24 0.96
C HIS A 154 -26.53 -1.11 1.32
N MET A 155 -25.83 -1.18 2.45
CA MET A 155 -25.08 -2.37 2.88
C MET A 155 -25.95 -3.64 2.93
N ASP A 156 -27.09 -3.56 3.60
CA ASP A 156 -27.97 -4.72 3.80
C ASP A 156 -28.63 -5.15 2.49
N ALA A 157 -29.13 -4.19 1.71
CA ALA A 157 -29.77 -4.44 0.42
C ALA A 157 -28.80 -5.12 -0.56
N ILE A 158 -27.57 -4.63 -0.66
CA ILE A 158 -26.55 -5.19 -1.55
C ILE A 158 -26.05 -6.54 -1.05
N SER A 159 -25.89 -6.71 0.27
CA SER A 159 -25.51 -8.01 0.84
C SER A 159 -26.55 -9.08 0.54
N ALA A 160 -27.84 -8.76 0.70
CA ALA A 160 -28.93 -9.67 0.36
C ALA A 160 -28.99 -9.98 -1.16
N ALA A 161 -28.84 -8.95 -1.99
CA ALA A 161 -28.82 -9.11 -3.45
C ALA A 161 -27.64 -9.98 -3.91
N ALA A 162 -26.44 -9.76 -3.35
CA ALA A 162 -25.24 -10.53 -3.64
C ALA A 162 -25.37 -11.99 -3.21
N ALA A 163 -25.94 -12.25 -2.02
CA ALA A 163 -26.18 -13.60 -1.53
C ALA A 163 -27.15 -14.38 -2.42
N LYS A 164 -28.20 -13.71 -2.93
CA LYS A 164 -29.17 -14.30 -3.84
C LYS A 164 -28.60 -14.58 -5.22
N ALA A 165 -27.85 -13.62 -5.78
CA ALA A 165 -27.34 -13.70 -7.15
C ALA A 165 -26.05 -14.52 -7.28
N ALA A 166 -25.27 -14.64 -6.19
CA ALA A 166 -23.94 -15.27 -6.17
C ALA A 166 -23.04 -14.82 -7.36
N PRO A 167 -22.83 -13.51 -7.57
CA PRO A 167 -22.29 -13.00 -8.83
C PRO A 167 -20.82 -13.35 -9.08
N ALA A 168 -20.06 -13.69 -8.03
CA ALA A 168 -18.68 -14.18 -8.15
C ALA A 168 -18.60 -15.70 -8.43
N GLY A 169 -19.74 -16.38 -8.54
CA GLY A 169 -19.83 -17.83 -8.77
C GLY A 169 -19.15 -18.62 -7.65
N LYS A 170 -18.10 -19.36 -7.99
CA LYS A 170 -17.34 -20.18 -7.02
C LYS A 170 -16.36 -19.36 -6.18
N VAL A 171 -15.99 -18.17 -6.61
CA VAL A 171 -15.05 -17.31 -5.87
C VAL A 171 -15.80 -16.67 -4.69
N PRO A 172 -15.28 -16.76 -3.46
CA PRO A 172 -15.87 -16.08 -2.32
C PRO A 172 -16.04 -14.58 -2.56
N LEU A 173 -17.22 -14.06 -2.23
CA LEU A 173 -17.55 -12.64 -2.31
C LEU A 173 -17.76 -12.07 -0.90
N ALA A 174 -16.95 -11.07 -0.55
CA ALA A 174 -17.11 -10.30 0.69
C ALA A 174 -17.75 -8.94 0.40
N VAL A 175 -18.68 -8.53 1.25
CA VAL A 175 -19.28 -7.19 1.22
C VAL A 175 -18.76 -6.43 2.44
N LYS A 176 -18.15 -5.25 2.22
CA LYS A 176 -17.57 -4.42 3.27
C LYS A 176 -18.07 -2.99 3.15
N LEU A 177 -18.09 -2.29 4.29
CA LEU A 177 -18.36 -0.85 4.29
C LEU A 177 -17.23 -0.11 3.57
N SER A 178 -17.63 0.81 2.70
CA SER A 178 -16.71 1.77 2.08
C SER A 178 -16.16 2.73 3.14
N PRO A 179 -14.86 3.03 3.14
CA PRO A 179 -14.25 4.04 4.02
C PRO A 179 -14.62 5.50 3.63
N GLY A 180 -15.70 5.71 2.88
CA GLY A 180 -16.06 6.98 2.25
C GLY A 180 -15.38 7.20 0.89
N LEU A 181 -15.79 8.27 0.20
CA LEU A 181 -15.11 8.76 -1.00
C LEU A 181 -13.83 9.48 -0.58
N ALA A 182 -12.72 9.25 -1.30
CA ALA A 182 -11.54 10.07 -1.13
C ALA A 182 -11.88 11.52 -1.53
N THR A 183 -11.95 12.42 -0.55
CA THR A 183 -12.10 13.85 -0.83
C THR A 183 -10.76 14.41 -1.32
N PRO A 184 -10.70 15.10 -2.48
CA PRO A 184 -9.48 15.76 -2.91
C PRO A 184 -9.03 16.76 -1.84
N PHE A 185 -7.72 16.85 -1.62
CA PHE A 185 -7.13 17.86 -0.75
C PHE A 185 -7.48 19.24 -1.30
N GLN A 186 -8.31 19.99 -0.59
CA GLN A 186 -8.51 21.40 -0.92
C GLN A 186 -7.28 22.15 -0.40
N ALA A 187 -6.39 22.51 -1.32
CA ALA A 187 -5.40 23.54 -1.03
C ALA A 187 -6.19 24.81 -0.64
N GLY A 188 -6.08 25.22 0.63
CA GLY A 188 -6.71 26.44 1.12
C GLY A 188 -6.31 27.65 0.25
N PRO A 189 -7.12 28.71 0.21
CA PRO A 189 -6.79 29.88 -0.59
C PRO A 189 -5.44 30.43 -0.15
N SER A 190 -4.46 30.39 -1.06
CA SER A 190 -3.24 31.17 -0.96
C SER A 190 -3.65 32.58 -0.61
N SER A 191 -3.24 33.07 0.56
CA SER A 191 -3.45 34.46 0.96
C SER A 191 -2.66 35.34 -0.01
N GLY A 192 -3.33 35.70 -1.10
CA GLY A 192 -2.82 36.58 -2.14
C GLY A 192 -2.67 37.97 -1.55
N HIS A 193 -1.41 38.36 -1.44
CA HIS A 193 -0.90 39.70 -1.21
C HIS A 193 -1.85 40.79 -1.76
N GLN A 194 -2.45 41.57 -0.86
CA GLN A 194 -3.21 42.76 -1.22
C GLN A 194 -2.21 43.82 -1.73
N PRO A 195 -2.31 44.29 -2.99
CA PRO A 195 -1.42 45.34 -3.47
C PRO A 195 -1.71 46.66 -2.72
N PRO A 196 -0.69 47.46 -2.41
CA PRO A 196 -0.87 48.74 -1.73
C PRO A 196 -1.70 49.70 -2.59
N GLY A 197 -2.75 50.27 -1.99
CA GLY A 197 -3.59 51.28 -2.61
C GLY A 197 -2.80 52.55 -2.96
N PRO A 198 -3.24 53.32 -3.98
CA PRO A 198 -2.55 54.52 -4.42
C PRO A 198 -2.61 55.63 -3.35
N PRO A 199 -1.55 56.46 -3.23
CA PRO A 199 -1.48 57.51 -2.23
C PRO A 199 -2.48 58.64 -2.51
N HIS A 200 -3.17 59.07 -1.44
CA HIS A 200 -3.98 60.28 -1.40
C HIS A 200 -3.17 61.50 -1.87
N ARG A 201 -3.62 62.15 -2.94
CA ARG A 201 -3.15 63.49 -3.33
C ARG A 201 -4.10 64.53 -2.72
N GLN A 202 -3.66 65.18 -1.66
CA GLN A 202 -4.24 66.43 -1.15
C GLN A 202 -3.79 67.61 -2.02
N GLY A 203 -4.67 68.61 -2.15
CA GLY A 203 -4.40 69.94 -2.74
C GLY A 203 -4.94 70.07 -4.17
N ALA A 204 -5.67 71.12 -4.57
CA ALA A 204 -5.94 72.40 -3.93
C ALA A 204 -7.19 73.05 -4.56
N GLN A 205 -7.77 73.99 -3.81
CA GLN A 205 -8.79 74.96 -4.20
C GLN A 205 -8.40 75.80 -5.44
N MET A 206 -9.44 76.32 -6.12
CA MET A 206 -9.67 77.72 -6.59
C MET A 206 -10.42 77.66 -7.93
N SER A 207 -11.71 77.97 -7.99
CA SER A 207 -12.39 79.29 -7.95
C SER A 207 -12.24 80.12 -9.24
N LEU A 208 -13.38 80.65 -9.69
CA LEU A 208 -13.64 81.66 -10.75
C LEU A 208 -13.78 81.11 -12.18
N GLY A 209 -14.88 81.37 -12.91
CA GLY A 209 -16.05 82.22 -12.63
C GLY A 209 -17.21 81.97 -13.59
#